data_AF-A0A850YDU5-F1
#
_entry.id   AF-A0A850YDU5-F1
#
_cell.length_a   1.000
_cell.length_b   1.000
_cell.length_c   1.000
_cell.angle_alpha   90.00
_cell.angle_beta   90.00
_cell.angle_gamma   90.00
#
_symmetry.space_group_name_H-M   'P 1'
#
loop_
_entity.id
_entity.type
_entity.pdbx_description
1 polymer ?
#
loop_
_entity_poly.entity_id
_entity_poly.type
_entity_poly.pdbx_seq_one_letter_code
_entity_poly.pdbx_strand_id
1 'polypeptide(L)' 'SLHYLAVGVSEPSPGIPKFMDIGFVDGIPFTRYDSERGREEPLTQWIKDGAEPEYWDEETQISEEIQQVFARDLEIL' A
#
# COMPACT_ATOMS: atom_id res chain seq x y z
N SER A 1 -11.38 -14.76 -2.35
CA SER A 1 -10.55 -14.10 -3.39
C SER A 1 -9.65 -13.07 -2.76
N LEU A 2 -8.43 -12.92 -3.28
CA LEU A 2 -7.45 -11.92 -2.84
C LEU A 2 -7.21 -10.94 -4.00
N HIS A 3 -7.23 -9.64 -3.70
CA HIS A 3 -6.95 -8.60 -4.70
C HIS A 3 -6.15 -7.46 -4.07
N TYR A 4 -5.31 -6.82 -4.86
CA TYR A 4 -4.61 -5.60 -4.49
C TYR A 4 -4.97 -4.50 -5.48
N LEU A 5 -5.20 -3.30 -4.96
CA LEU A 5 -5.37 -2.08 -5.74
C LEU A 5 -4.18 -1.17 -5.43
N ALA A 6 -3.43 -0.77 -6.45
CA ALA A 6 -2.37 0.23 -6.34
C ALA A 6 -2.74 1.45 -7.19
N VAL A 7 -2.52 2.64 -6.64
CA VAL A 7 -2.86 3.92 -7.28
C VAL A 7 -1.67 4.86 -7.17
N GLY A 8 -1.17 5.32 -8.31
CA GLY A 8 -0.23 6.44 -8.40
C GLY A 8 -0.94 7.71 -8.86
N VAL A 9 -0.56 8.86 -8.29
CA VAL A 9 -1.12 10.18 -8.59
C VAL A 9 0.01 11.13 -8.97
N SER A 10 0.01 11.61 -10.21
CA SER A 10 1.05 12.52 -10.72
C SER A 10 1.03 13.88 -10.03
N GLU A 11 -0.16 14.47 -9.89
CA GLU A 11 -0.40 15.78 -9.27
C GLU A 11 -1.39 15.66 -8.09
N PRO A 12 -0.91 15.29 -6.88
CA PRO A 12 -1.78 15.14 -5.72
C PRO A 12 -2.33 16.48 -5.24
N SER A 13 -3.62 16.50 -4.90
CA SER A 13 -4.22 17.57 -4.10
C SER A 13 -3.83 17.43 -2.62
N PRO A 14 -3.93 18.49 -1.79
CA PRO A 14 -3.62 18.38 -0.37
C PRO A 14 -4.39 17.24 0.31
N GLY A 15 -3.67 16.36 1.01
CA GLY A 15 -4.24 15.19 1.71
C GLY A 15 -4.48 13.97 0.83
N ILE A 16 -4.05 14.00 -0.43
CA ILE A 16 -4.01 12.83 -1.31
C ILE A 16 -2.55 12.37 -1.45
N PRO A 17 -2.22 11.12 -1.08
CA PRO A 17 -0.86 10.63 -1.23
C PRO A 17 -0.51 10.45 -2.72
N LYS A 18 0.79 10.55 -3.05
CA LYS A 18 1.30 10.30 -4.42
C LYS A 18 1.16 8.84 -4.83
N PHE A 19 1.22 7.94 -3.85
CA PHE A 19 1.02 6.53 -4.07
C PHE A 19 0.27 5.93 -2.88
N MET A 20 -0.60 4.97 -3.17
CA MET A 20 -1.22 4.14 -2.15
C MET A 20 -1.58 2.77 -2.71
N ASP A 21 -1.62 1.78 -1.84
CA ASP A 21 -2.22 0.49 -2.14
C ASP A 21 -3.12 -0.01 -1.00
N ILE A 22 -4.00 -0.94 -1.37
CA ILE A 22 -4.94 -1.60 -0.45
C ILE A 22 -5.06 -3.07 -0.85
N GLY A 23 -4.84 -3.95 0.11
CA GLY A 23 -5.11 -5.38 -0.02
C GLY A 23 -6.53 -5.73 0.43
N PHE A 24 -7.20 -6.60 -0.31
CA PHE A 24 -8.56 -7.07 -0.04
C PHE A 24 -8.63 -8.60 0.02
N VAL A 25 -9.23 -9.14 1.08
CA VAL A 25 -9.64 -10.56 1.16
C VAL A 25 -11.16 -10.60 1.15
N ASP A 26 -11.74 -11.31 0.17
CA ASP A 26 -13.18 -11.43 -0.05
C ASP A 26 -13.92 -10.08 -0.12
N GLY A 27 -13.25 -9.07 -0.68
CA GLY A 27 -13.77 -7.72 -0.83
C GLY A 27 -13.65 -6.84 0.43
N ILE A 28 -13.07 -7.37 1.51
CA ILE A 28 -12.83 -6.64 2.76
C ILE A 28 -11.38 -6.14 2.75
N PRO A 29 -11.13 -4.82 2.90
CA PRO A 29 -9.78 -4.30 3.00
C PRO A 29 -9.13 -4.79 4.29
N PHE A 30 -7.94 -5.37 4.19
CA PHE A 30 -7.23 -5.94 5.34
C PHE A 30 -5.89 -5.26 5.61
N THR A 31 -5.29 -4.61 4.60
CA THR A 31 -4.03 -3.90 4.72
C THR A 31 -4.01 -2.66 3.82
N ARG A 32 -3.16 -1.69 4.14
CA ARG A 32 -2.92 -0.51 3.30
C ARG A 32 -1.49 -0.01 3.43
N TYR A 33 -1.03 0.65 2.38
CA TYR A 33 0.11 1.55 2.39
C TYR A 33 -0.25 2.89 1.75
N ASP A 34 0.41 3.96 2.19
CA ASP A 34 0.46 5.20 1.44
C ASP A 34 1.80 5.94 1.62
N SER A 35 2.13 6.74 0.62
CA SER A 35 3.40 7.46 0.54
C SER A 35 3.59 8.53 1.63
N GLU A 36 2.54 8.95 2.33
CA GLU A 36 2.67 9.90 3.45
C GLU A 36 3.05 9.19 4.75
N ARG A 37 2.52 7.98 4.97
CA ARG A 37 2.81 7.15 6.15
C ARG A 37 4.09 6.35 6.00
N GLY A 38 4.39 5.87 4.80
CA GLY A 38 5.60 5.09 4.50
C GLY A 38 5.68 3.76 5.26
N ARG A 39 4.55 3.11 5.52
CA ARG A 39 4.50 1.78 6.13
C ARG A 39 3.21 1.06 5.79
N GLU A 40 3.30 -0.26 5.70
CA GLU A 40 2.15 -1.14 5.60
C GLU A 40 1.41 -1.19 6.94
N GLU A 41 0.09 -1.01 6.94
CA GLU A 41 -0.74 -1.00 8.14
C GLU A 41 -1.90 -2.00 8.08
N PRO A 42 -2.12 -2.80 9.14
CA PRO A 42 -3.31 -3.62 9.24
C PRO A 42 -4.57 -2.77 9.36
N LEU A 43 -5.60 -3.15 8.59
CA LEU A 43 -6.94 -2.56 8.64
C LEU A 43 -7.95 -3.42 9.40
N THR A 44 -7.58 -4.66 9.74
CA THR A 44 -8.45 -5.59 10.46
C THR A 44 -7.68 -6.27 11.60
N GLN A 45 -8.42 -6.68 12.65
CA GLN A 45 -7.80 -7.24 13.85
C GLN A 45 -7.16 -8.62 13.58
N TRP A 46 -7.77 -9.42 12.70
CA TRP A 46 -7.30 -10.79 12.45
C TRP A 46 -5.92 -10.82 11.79
N ILE A 47 -5.61 -9.90 10.87
CA ILE A 47 -4.27 -9.87 10.25
C ILE A 47 -3.26 -9.27 11.22
N LYS A 48 -3.66 -8.26 11.99
CA LYS A 48 -2.81 -7.64 13.01
C LYS A 48 -2.31 -8.66 14.04
N ASP A 49 -3.20 -9.55 14.49
CA ASP A 49 -2.88 -10.56 15.49
C ASP A 49 -2.30 -11.85 14.89
N GLY A 50 -2.54 -12.08 13.60
CA GLY A 50 -2.15 -13.31 12.90
C GLY A 50 -0.82 -13.25 12.16
N ALA A 51 -0.30 -12.05 11.88
CA ALA A 51 0.98 -11.85 11.21
C ALA A 51 2.11 -11.63 12.22
N GLU A 52 3.28 -12.22 11.94
CA GLU A 52 4.50 -11.95 12.69
C GLU A 52 5.01 -10.53 12.41
N PRO A 53 5.74 -9.88 13.33
CA PRO A 53 6.24 -8.52 13.12
C PRO A 53 7.02 -8.32 11.82
N GLU A 54 7.84 -9.31 11.43
CA GLU A 54 8.69 -9.27 10.23
C GLU A 54 7.87 -9.20 8.94
N TYR A 55 6.63 -9.69 8.94
CA TYR A 55 5.73 -9.60 7.79
C TYR A 55 5.47 -8.14 7.41
N TRP A 56 5.23 -7.27 8.39
CA TRP A 56 4.92 -5.87 8.15
C TRP A 56 6.12 -5.09 7.61
N ASP A 57 7.33 -5.45 8.05
CA ASP A 57 8.57 -4.87 7.54
C ASP A 57 8.82 -5.29 6.08
N GLU A 58 8.55 -6.55 5.74
CA GLU A 58 8.68 -7.06 4.37
C GLU A 58 7.65 -6.41 3.43
N GLU A 59 6.37 -6.38 3.80
CA GLU A 59 5.32 -5.74 3.00
C GLU A 59 5.57 -4.24 2.84
N THR A 60 6.08 -3.56 3.87
CA THR A 60 6.47 -2.14 3.76
C THR A 60 7.55 -1.94 2.69
N GLN A 61 8.58 -2.79 2.66
CA GLN A 61 9.64 -2.70 1.65
C GLN A 61 9.10 -2.95 0.24
N ILE A 62 8.19 -3.92 0.08
CA ILE A 62 7.53 -4.21 -1.19
C ILE A 62 6.71 -2.99 -1.66
N SER A 63 5.90 -2.39 -0.79
CA SER A 63 5.07 -1.22 -1.12
C SER A 63 5.94 0.01 -1.47
N GLU A 64 7.09 0.18 -0.80
CA GLU A 64 8.08 1.21 -1.16
C GLU A 64 8.70 0.98 -2.55
N GLU A 65 9.03 -0.27 -2.91
CA GLU A 65 9.53 -0.61 -4.24
C GLU A 65 8.48 -0.37 -5.33
N ILE A 66 7.23 -0.77 -5.08
CA ILE A 66 6.11 -0.54 -6.01
C ILE A 66 5.87 0.96 -6.18
N GLN A 67 5.91 1.76 -5.10
CA GLN A 67 5.82 3.21 -5.16
C GLN A 67 6.87 3.80 -6.11
N GLN A 68 8.13 3.35 -6.04
CA GLN A 68 9.21 3.83 -6.91
C GLN A 68 8.98 3.48 -8.37
N VAL A 69 8.44 2.28 -8.66
CA VAL A 69 8.05 1.88 -10.02
C VAL A 69 6.95 2.78 -10.56
N PHE A 70 5.87 2.99 -9.80
CA PHE A 70 4.76 3.87 -10.19
C PHE A 70 5.22 5.31 -10.43
N ALA A 71 6.10 5.83 -9.58
CA ALA A 71 6.66 7.17 -9.76
C ALA A 71 7.41 7.28 -11.10
N ARG A 72 8.24 6.29 -11.46
CA ARG A 72 8.94 6.26 -12.75
C ARG A 72 7.98 6.10 -13.92
N ASP A 73 6.98 5.25 -13.80
CA ASP A 73 6.00 5.03 -14.85
C ASP A 73 5.19 6.30 -15.14
N LEU A 74 4.82 7.07 -14.10
CA LEU A 74 4.14 8.35 -14.27
C LEU A 74 5.02 9.44 -14.88
N GLU A 75 6.35 9.36 -14.75
CA GLU A 75 7.28 10.31 -15.41
C GLU A 75 7.40 10.09 -16.92
N ILE A 76 7.08 8.89 -17.41
CA ILE A 76 7.25 8.51 -18.83
C ILE A 76 5.94 8.44 -19.62
N LEU A 77 4.80 8.69 -18.97
CA LEU A 77 3.46 8.78 -19.58
C LEU A 77 3.15 10.20 -20.06
#